data_AF-X1DEI3-F1
#
_entry.id   AF-X1DEI3-F1
#
_cell.length_a   1.000
_cell.length_b   1.000
_cell.length_c   1.000
_cell.angle_alpha   90.00
_cell.angle_beta   90.00
_cell.angle_gamma   90.00
#
_symmetry.space_group_name_H-M   'P 1'
#
loop_
_entity.id
_entity.type
_entity.pdbx_description
1 polymer ?
#
loop_
_entity_poly.entity_id
_entity_poly.type
_entity_poly.pdbx_seq_one_letter_code
_entity_poly.pdbx_strand_id
1 'polypeptide(L)'
;TQWEGWFYCKNKDRIFGWVPKAFVTPVKDSSEEFHFIRAYNAFEIPVLEGEFVKIKEIESGWARIENESGKIGWIPLENLDNTEL
;
A
#
# COMPACT_ATOMS: atom_id res chain seq x y z
N THR A 1 14.00 -6.48 -5.38
CA THR A 1 13.49 -5.33 -4.60
C THR A 1 12.56 -5.87 -3.54
N GLN A 2 12.85 -5.59 -2.27
CA GLN A 2 12.05 -5.98 -1.11
C GLN A 2 11.75 -4.72 -0.33
N TRP A 3 10.47 -4.45 -0.05
CA TRP A 3 10.07 -3.36 0.82
C TRP A 3 9.95 -3.89 2.25
N GLU A 4 10.68 -3.27 3.18
CA GLU A 4 10.57 -3.65 4.58
C GLU A 4 9.14 -3.41 5.07
N GLY A 5 8.60 -4.35 5.86
CA GLY A 5 7.20 -4.29 6.28
C GLY A 5 6.18 -4.83 5.27
N TRP A 6 6.60 -5.27 4.07
CA TRP A 6 5.71 -5.81 3.05
C TRP A 6 5.99 -7.28 2.71
N PHE A 7 4.94 -8.01 2.36
CA PHE A 7 4.99 -9.29 1.67
C PHE A 7 4.66 -9.10 0.19
N TYR A 8 5.30 -9.88 -0.66
CA TYR A 8 4.89 -10.01 -2.06
C TYR A 8 4.05 -11.27 -2.20
N CYS A 9 2.74 -11.10 -2.32
CA CYS A 9 1.75 -12.18 -2.27
C CYS A 9 1.17 -12.44 -3.66
N LYS A 10 0.66 -13.66 -3.86
CA LYS A 10 -0.25 -14.00 -4.97
C LYS A 10 -1.63 -14.32 -4.41
N ASN A 11 -2.69 -13.89 -5.08
CA ASN A 11 -4.04 -14.36 -4.76
C ASN A 11 -4.37 -15.67 -5.51
N LYS A 12 -5.55 -16.22 -5.28
CA LYS A 12 -6.06 -17.45 -5.94
C LYS A 12 -6.13 -17.33 -7.48
N ASP A 13 -6.28 -16.11 -7.98
CA ASP A 13 -6.36 -15.80 -9.42
C ASP A 13 -4.97 -15.57 -10.04
N ARG A 14 -3.89 -15.83 -9.28
CA ARG A 14 -2.49 -15.62 -9.66
C ARG A 14 -2.14 -14.15 -9.96
N ILE A 15 -2.89 -13.22 -9.36
CA ILE A 15 -2.56 -11.80 -9.36
C ILE A 15 -1.58 -11.54 -8.21
N PHE A 16 -0.46 -10.91 -8.53
CA PHE A 16 0.58 -10.58 -7.56
C PHE A 16 0.47 -9.13 -7.10
N GLY A 17 0.87 -8.88 -5.86
CA GLY A 17 0.91 -7.53 -5.31
C GLY A 17 1.60 -7.46 -3.96
N TRP A 18 2.04 -6.27 -3.61
CA TRP A 18 2.54 -5.97 -2.27
C TRP A 18 1.39 -5.96 -1.28
N VAL A 19 1.63 -6.52 -0.10
CA VAL A 19 0.67 -6.59 1.02
C VAL A 19 1.40 -6.20 2.30
N PRO A 20 0.91 -5.23 3.10
CA PRO A 20 1.52 -4.93 4.37
C PRO A 20 1.47 -6.14 5.30
N LYS A 21 2.61 -6.46 5.94
CA LYS A 21 2.67 -7.53 6.94
C LYS A 21 1.66 -7.29 8.07
N ALA A 22 1.44 -6.02 8.43
CA ALA A 22 0.49 -5.61 9.45
C ALA A 22 -0.98 -5.87 9.09
N PHE A 23 -1.30 -6.13 7.81
CA PHE A 23 -2.69 -6.26 7.34
C PHE A 23 -3.14 -7.71 7.22
N VAL A 24 -2.28 -8.65 7.57
CA VAL A 24 -2.53 -10.07 7.44
C VAL A 24 -2.12 -10.84 8.70
N THR A 25 -2.76 -11.98 8.92
CA THR A 25 -2.39 -12.94 9.97
C THR A 25 -2.10 -14.30 9.33
N PRO A 26 -1.12 -15.08 9.82
CA PRO A 26 -0.87 -16.43 9.33
C PRO A 26 -2.11 -17.32 9.46
N VAL A 27 -2.29 -18.23 8.52
CA VAL A 27 -3.27 -19.32 8.63
C VAL A 27 -2.68 -20.40 9.55
N LYS A 28 -3.52 -20.97 10.41
CA LYS A 28 -3.10 -22.07 11.28
C LYS A 28 -2.59 -23.24 10.41
N ASP A 29 -1.44 -23.80 10.79
CA ASP A 29 -0.80 -24.93 10.11
C ASP A 29 -0.26 -24.63 8.69
N SER A 30 -0.11 -23.35 8.31
CA SER A 30 0.58 -22.93 7.08
C SER A 30 1.60 -21.82 7.35
N SER A 31 2.78 -21.93 6.73
CA SER A 31 3.82 -20.89 6.78
C SER A 31 3.78 -19.91 5.61
N GLU A 32 2.92 -20.16 4.61
CA GLU A 32 2.90 -19.41 3.35
C GLU A 32 1.54 -18.77 3.05
N GLU A 33 0.52 -19.07 3.85
CA GLU A 33 -0.83 -18.54 3.68
C GLU A 33 -1.20 -17.58 4.80
N PHE A 34 -1.89 -16.51 4.42
CA PHE A 34 -2.30 -15.47 5.35
C PHE A 34 -3.74 -15.02 5.06
N HIS A 35 -4.46 -14.63 6.11
CA HIS A 35 -5.77 -14.00 6.01
C HIS A 35 -5.66 -12.50 6.22
N PHE A 36 -6.34 -11.73 5.37
CA PHE A 36 -6.52 -10.30 5.61
C PHE A 36 -7.36 -10.05 6.86
N ILE A 37 -6.87 -9.17 7.74
CA ILE A 37 -7.60 -8.74 8.94
C ILE A 37 -8.39 -7.45 8.71
N ARG A 38 -8.27 -6.86 7.52
CA ARG A 38 -8.93 -5.62 7.06
C ARG A 38 -9.03 -5.60 5.55
N ALA A 39 -9.96 -4.80 5.02
CA ALA A 39 -10.06 -4.57 3.58
C ALA A 39 -8.76 -3.92 3.05
N TYR A 40 -8.27 -4.42 1.92
CA TYR A 40 -7.02 -3.98 1.33
C TYR A 40 -7.06 -4.11 -0.19
N ASN A 41 -6.43 -3.17 -0.89
CA ASN A 41 -6.03 -3.30 -2.28
C ASN A 41 -4.62 -2.72 -2.44
N ALA A 42 -3.85 -3.31 -3.35
CA ALA A 42 -2.49 -2.88 -3.70
C ALA A 42 -2.49 -1.85 -4.85
N PHE A 43 -3.58 -1.08 -5.00
CA PHE A 43 -3.73 -0.20 -6.14
C PHE A 43 -2.87 1.06 -5.97
N GLU A 44 -1.85 1.18 -6.80
CA GLU A 44 -1.02 2.37 -6.92
C GLU A 44 -1.67 3.36 -7.90
N ILE A 45 -1.46 4.66 -7.67
CA ILE A 45 -1.94 5.69 -8.60
C ILE A 45 -0.79 6.58 -9.06
N PRO A 46 -0.81 7.00 -10.35
CA PRO A 46 0.08 8.06 -10.79
C PRO A 46 -0.34 9.37 -10.13
N VAL A 47 0.65 10.16 -9.76
CA VAL A 47 0.52 11.54 -9.30
C VAL A 47 1.53 12.39 -10.07
N LEU A 48 1.26 13.69 -10.18
CA LEU A 48 2.19 14.65 -10.80
C LEU A 48 3.02 15.34 -9.72
N GLU A 49 4.25 15.71 -10.08
CA GLU A 49 5.05 16.60 -9.23
C GLU A 49 4.32 17.93 -9.03
N GLY A 50 4.23 18.38 -7.77
CA GLY A 50 3.47 19.56 -7.38
C GLY A 50 1.96 19.35 -7.20
N GLU A 51 1.43 18.15 -7.42
CA GLU A 51 0.03 17.83 -7.12
C GLU A 51 -0.20 17.76 -5.60
N PHE A 52 -1.19 18.48 -5.10
CA PHE A 52 -1.57 18.40 -3.69
C PHE A 52 -2.45 17.17 -3.45
N VAL A 53 -2.11 16.39 -2.42
CA VAL A 53 -2.83 15.17 -2.08
C VAL A 53 -3.18 15.13 -0.60
N LYS A 54 -4.26 14.41 -0.27
CA LYS A 54 -4.65 14.13 1.11
C LYS A 54 -4.15 12.76 1.53
N ILE A 55 -3.27 12.71 2.51
CA ILE A 55 -2.85 11.45 3.14
C ILE A 55 -4.03 10.85 3.91
N LYS A 56 -4.36 9.59 3.63
CA LYS A 56 -5.40 8.81 4.32
C LYS A 56 -4.79 7.83 5.31
N GLU A 57 -3.62 7.29 4.98
CA GLU A 57 -2.93 6.29 5.77
C GLU A 57 -1.45 6.27 5.36
N ILE A 58 -0.57 5.96 6.31
CA ILE A 58 0.84 5.65 6.07
C ILE A 58 1.09 4.25 6.60
N GLU A 59 1.78 3.42 5.82
CA GLU A 59 2.16 2.08 6.20
C GLU A 59 3.52 1.74 5.59
N SER A 60 4.48 1.35 6.43
CA SER A 60 5.78 0.79 6.02
C SER A 60 6.44 1.50 4.82
N GLY A 61 6.54 2.84 4.88
CA GLY A 61 7.20 3.66 3.84
C GLY A 61 6.33 4.01 2.63
N TRP A 62 5.03 3.71 2.65
CA TRP A 62 4.09 4.11 1.62
C TRP A 62 2.94 4.92 2.21
N ALA A 63 2.41 5.84 1.41
CA ALA A 63 1.23 6.61 1.75
C ALA A 63 0.06 6.19 0.86
N ARG A 64 -1.09 5.91 1.46
CA ARG A 64 -2.36 5.83 0.76
C ARG A 64 -2.94 7.24 0.73
N ILE A 65 -3.06 7.80 -0.47
CA ILE A 65 -3.48 9.19 -0.66
C ILE A 65 -4.79 9.25 -1.43
N GLU A 66 -5.48 10.39 -1.33
CA GLU A 66 -6.53 10.82 -2.26
C GLU A 66 -6.03 12.06 -2.99
N ASN A 67 -6.06 12.03 -4.32
CA ASN A 67 -5.60 13.12 -5.15
C ASN A 67 -6.72 14.12 -5.49
N GLU A 68 -6.44 15.20 -6.21
CA GLU A 68 -7.41 16.26 -6.50
C GLU A 68 -8.62 15.78 -7.32
N SER A 69 -8.47 14.71 -8.11
CA SER A 69 -9.57 14.08 -8.85
C SER A 69 -10.38 13.08 -8.03
N GLY A 70 -10.09 12.94 -6.73
CA GLY A 70 -10.77 12.02 -5.81
C GLY A 70 -10.32 10.56 -5.94
N LYS A 71 -9.25 10.28 -6.70
CA LYS A 71 -8.73 8.93 -6.88
C LYS A 71 -7.89 8.53 -5.66
N ILE A 72 -8.09 7.31 -5.17
CA ILE A 72 -7.41 6.79 -3.97
C ILE A 72 -6.46 5.65 -4.36
N GLY A 73 -5.22 5.72 -3.88
CA GLY A 73 -4.24 4.66 -4.05
C GLY A 73 -2.94 4.91 -3.31
N TRP A 74 -1.99 3.99 -3.46
CA TRP A 74 -0.69 4.02 -2.81
C TRP A 74 0.36 4.73 -3.66
N ILE A 75 1.23 5.48 -3.00
CA ILE A 75 2.48 6.03 -3.54
C ILE A 75 3.61 5.84 -2.51
N PRO A 76 4.88 5.77 -2.93
CA PRO A 76 6.01 5.81 -2.00
C PRO A 76 5.96 7.09 -1.15
N LEU A 77 6.17 6.96 0.17
CA LEU A 77 6.17 8.11 1.08
C LEU A 77 7.28 9.11 0.73
N GLU A 78 8.39 8.62 0.18
CA GLU A 78 9.52 9.45 -0.29
C GLU A 78 9.18 10.39 -1.46
N ASN A 79 8.05 10.17 -2.14
CA ASN A 79 7.56 11.06 -3.19
C ASN A 79 6.70 12.21 -2.64
N LEU A 80 6.47 12.27 -1.33
CA LEU A 80 5.71 13.33 -0.69
C LEU A 80 6.67 14.36 -0.07
N ASP A 81 6.44 15.61 -0.42
CA ASP A 81 7.06 16.76 0.23
C ASP A 81 6.08 17.34 1.26
N ASN A 82 6.54 17.54 2.49
CA ASN A 82 5.79 18.14 3.60
C ASN A 82 6.26 19.55 3.95
N THR A 83 7.14 20.14 3.14
CA THR A 83 7.61 21.50 3.34
C THR A 83 6.48 22.48 2.96
N GLU A 84 6.12 23.37 3.88
CA GLU A 84 5.21 24.48 3.58
C GLU A 84 5.86 25.39 2.52
N LEU A 85 5.10 25.73 1.46
CA LEU A 85 5.49 26.71 0.44
C LEU A 85 5.56 28.13 1.00
#